data_AF-A0A8D8K0N4-F1
#
_entry.id   AF-A0A8D8K0N4-F1
#
_cell.length_a   1.000
_cell.length_b   1.000
_cell.length_c   1.000
_cell.angle_alpha   90.00
_cell.angle_beta   90.00
_cell.angle_gamma   90.00
#
_symmetry.space_group_name_H-M   'P 1'
#
loop_
_entity.id
_entity.type
_entity.pdbx_description
1 polymer ?
#
loop_
_entity_poly.entity_id
_entity_poly.type
_entity_poly.pdbx_seq_one_letter_code
_entity_poly.pdbx_strand_id
1 'polypeptide(L)'
;KSKEQWFNVNVNILMERMRHNKSDVHVLQWRHGCEIDSQGDDVRFSRGIDEYSYDGRNFLSFDDAESQWVAPVEEALPTKRKWDNVPILNQYTKGYLEKECVDWLNKFR
;
A
#
# COMPACT_ATOMS: atom_id res chain seq x y z
N LYS A 1 -8.33 4.14 15.17
CA LYS A 1 -9.78 4.33 14.87
C LYS A 1 -10.03 4.53 13.37
N SER A 2 -9.42 5.51 12.68
CA SER A 2 -9.66 5.73 11.24
C SER A 2 -9.22 4.58 10.34
N LYS A 3 -8.01 4.02 10.55
CA LYS A 3 -7.50 2.90 9.74
C LYS A 3 -8.26 1.61 9.97
N GLU A 4 -8.62 1.30 11.21
CA GLU A 4 -9.48 0.15 11.56
C GLU A 4 -10.83 0.19 10.83
N GLN A 5 -11.51 1.35 10.86
CA GLN A 5 -12.76 1.54 10.10
C GLN A 5 -12.55 1.38 8.60
N TRP A 6 -11.43 1.89 8.07
CA TRP A 6 -11.06 1.72 6.67
C TRP A 6 -10.91 0.24 6.30
N PHE A 7 -10.24 -0.57 7.12
CA PHE A 7 -10.13 -2.02 6.88
C PHE A 7 -11.48 -2.71 6.90
N ASN A 8 -12.33 -2.41 7.89
CA ASN A 8 -13.67 -3.01 8.00
C ASN A 8 -14.54 -2.71 6.77
N VAL A 9 -14.46 -1.50 6.22
CA VAL A 9 -15.19 -1.16 4.98
C VAL A 9 -14.59 -1.88 3.77
N ASN A 10 -13.26 -1.83 3.61
CA ASN A 10 -12.63 -2.33 2.40
C ASN A 10 -12.58 -3.86 2.32
N VAL A 11 -12.49 -4.58 3.44
CA VAL A 11 -12.56 -6.05 3.42
C VAL A 11 -13.93 -6.54 2.90
N ASN A 12 -15.02 -5.85 3.26
CA ASN A 12 -16.36 -6.16 2.74
C ASN A 12 -16.49 -5.92 1.23
N ILE A 13 -15.93 -4.80 0.74
CA ILE A 13 -15.89 -4.50 -0.69
C ILE A 13 -15.07 -5.54 -1.45
N LEU A 14 -13.94 -5.98 -0.88
CA LEU A 14 -13.11 -7.01 -1.50
C LEU A 14 -13.81 -8.36 -1.56
N MET A 15 -14.50 -8.79 -0.49
CA MET A 15 -15.30 -10.02 -0.52
C MET A 15 -16.31 -10.01 -1.67
N GLU A 16 -16.99 -8.88 -1.91
CA GLU A 16 -17.93 -8.75 -3.02
C GLU A 16 -17.24 -8.80 -4.40
N ARG A 17 -16.12 -8.08 -4.57
CA ARG A 17 -15.37 -8.06 -5.83
C ARG A 17 -14.79 -9.42 -6.20
N MET A 18 -14.30 -10.15 -5.20
CA MET A 18 -13.73 -11.50 -5.32
C MET A 18 -14.82 -12.58 -5.43
N ARG A 19 -16.10 -12.21 -5.33
CA ARG A 19 -17.26 -13.13 -5.34
C ARG A 19 -17.16 -14.20 -4.24
N HIS A 20 -16.61 -13.83 -3.09
CA HIS A 20 -16.45 -14.70 -1.94
C HIS A 20 -17.70 -14.71 -1.06
N ASN A 21 -17.85 -15.76 -0.26
CA ASN A 21 -18.93 -15.88 0.70
C ASN A 21 -18.66 -15.01 1.93
N LYS A 22 -19.63 -14.17 2.31
CA LYS A 22 -19.50 -13.26 3.47
C LYS A 22 -19.47 -13.97 4.82
N SER A 23 -19.85 -15.25 4.89
CA SER A 23 -19.73 -16.04 6.12
C SER A 23 -18.33 -16.58 6.37
N ASP A 24 -17.47 -16.61 5.34
CA ASP A 24 -16.13 -17.16 5.44
C ASP A 24 -15.15 -16.09 5.95
N VAL A 25 -14.05 -16.53 6.56
CA VAL A 25 -13.03 -15.62 7.08
C VAL A 25 -12.09 -15.21 5.96
N HIS A 26 -12.00 -13.91 5.73
CA HIS A 26 -11.08 -13.29 4.77
C HIS A 26 -10.17 -12.27 5.44
N VAL A 27 -8.97 -12.10 4.89
CA VAL A 27 -7.95 -11.23 5.48
C VAL A 27 -7.47 -10.21 4.45
N LEU A 28 -7.60 -8.93 4.79
CA LEU A 28 -6.91 -7.83 4.10
C LEU A 28 -5.71 -7.38 4.94
N GLN A 29 -4.52 -7.44 4.35
CA GLN A 29 -3.27 -7.00 4.97
C GLN A 29 -2.71 -5.80 4.21
N TRP A 30 -2.10 -4.87 4.94
CA TRP A 30 -1.41 -3.70 4.39
C TRP A 30 -0.01 -3.64 4.99
N ARG A 31 1.01 -3.68 4.13
CA ARG A 31 2.40 -3.38 4.48
C ARG A 31 2.70 -1.97 3.99
N HIS A 32 3.18 -1.12 4.90
CA HIS A 32 3.46 0.27 4.61
C HIS A 32 4.76 0.70 5.28
N GLY A 33 5.66 1.33 4.54
CA GLY A 33 6.94 1.78 5.05
C GLY A 33 7.99 1.94 3.96
N CYS A 34 9.25 1.93 4.35
CA CYS A 34 10.39 2.14 3.47
C CYS A 34 11.57 1.30 3.97
N GLU A 35 12.43 0.96 3.02
CA GLU A 35 13.73 0.35 3.25
C GLU A 35 14.80 1.42 2.98
N ILE A 36 15.85 1.41 3.80
CA ILE A 36 16.99 2.32 3.66
C ILE A 36 18.27 1.52 3.53
N ASP A 37 19.19 2.06 2.75
CA ASP A 37 20.59 1.65 2.75
C ASP A 37 21.37 2.59 3.67
N SER A 38 22.21 2.02 4.55
CA SER A 38 23.05 2.80 5.46
C SER A 38 24.53 2.54 5.21
N GLN A 39 25.29 3.63 5.05
CA GLN A 39 26.75 3.62 5.02
C GLN A 39 27.26 4.63 6.05
N GLY A 40 27.57 4.14 7.25
CA GLY A 40 27.88 4.99 8.40
C GLY A 40 26.65 5.80 8.82
N ASP A 41 26.81 7.13 8.88
CA ASP A 41 25.73 8.07 9.21
C ASP A 41 24.92 8.50 7.99
N ASP A 42 25.34 8.15 6.76
CA ASP A 42 24.57 8.42 5.55
C ASP A 42 23.45 7.37 5.41
N VAL A 43 22.21 7.86 5.32
CA VAL A 43 21.00 7.07 5.15
C VAL A 43 20.37 7.45 3.82
N ARG A 44 20.17 6.46 2.96
CA ARG A 44 19.54 6.67 1.64
C ARG A 44 18.31 5.80 1.52
N PHE A 45 17.25 6.38 0.96
CA PHE A 45 16.08 5.63 0.53
C PHE A 45 16.49 4.53 -0.46
N SER A 46 16.04 3.30 -0.20
CA SER A 46 16.28 2.14 -1.06
C SER A 46 15.01 1.73 -1.80
N ARG A 47 13.90 1.56 -1.07
CA ARG A 47 12.61 1.14 -1.64
C ARG A 47 11.43 1.59 -0.76
N GLY A 48 10.30 1.94 -1.37
CA GLY A 48 9.03 2.13 -0.70
C GLY A 48 8.22 0.84 -0.67
N ILE A 49 7.43 0.68 0.39
CA ILE A 49 6.51 -0.43 0.57
C ILE A 49 5.13 0.18 0.80
N ASP A 50 4.24 0.01 -0.17
CA ASP A 50 2.80 0.22 0.01
C ASP A 50 2.08 -0.93 -0.72
N GLU A 51 1.88 -2.01 0.01
CA GLU A 51 1.46 -3.31 -0.53
C GLU A 51 0.22 -3.80 0.21
N TYR A 52 -0.82 -4.10 -0.55
CA TYR A 52 -2.04 -4.73 -0.08
C TYR A 52 -2.05 -6.19 -0.51
N SER A 53 -2.35 -7.08 0.44
CA SER A 53 -2.57 -8.50 0.19
C SER A 53 -3.97 -8.90 0.64
N TYR A 54 -4.60 -9.79 -0.12
CA TYR A 54 -5.91 -10.36 0.20
C TYR A 54 -5.79 -11.88 0.25
N ASP A 55 -6.18 -12.47 1.39
CA ASP A 55 -6.02 -13.90 1.70
C ASP A 55 -4.59 -14.42 1.46
N GLY A 56 -3.60 -13.60 1.83
CA GLY A 56 -2.17 -13.89 1.70
C GLY A 56 -1.61 -13.79 0.28
N ARG A 57 -2.40 -13.33 -0.70
CA ARG A 57 -1.95 -13.12 -2.08
C ARG A 57 -1.81 -11.63 -2.39
N ASN A 58 -0.81 -11.30 -3.20
CA ASN A 58 -0.60 -9.93 -3.68
C ASN A 58 -1.85 -9.41 -4.38
N PHE A 59 -2.36 -8.26 -3.95
CA PHE A 59 -3.60 -7.68 -4.47
C PHE A 59 -3.36 -6.34 -5.17
N LEU A 60 -2.62 -5.42 -4.54
CA LEU A 60 -2.31 -4.10 -5.09
C LEU A 60 -1.01 -3.59 -4.47
N SER A 61 -0.13 -2.97 -5.24
CA SER A 61 1.10 -2.36 -4.70
C SER A 61 1.39 -1.02 -5.35
N PHE A 62 2.12 -0.14 -4.69
CA PHE A 62 2.62 1.10 -5.30
C PHE A 62 3.98 0.85 -5.96
N ASP A 63 4.17 1.35 -7.17
CA ASP A 63 5.46 1.42 -7.86
C ASP A 63 6.03 2.82 -7.71
N ASP A 64 7.07 2.97 -6.88
CA ASP A 64 7.69 4.26 -6.60
C ASP A 64 8.36 4.86 -7.84
N ALA A 65 8.94 4.03 -8.71
CA ALA A 65 9.67 4.49 -9.89
C ALA A 65 8.70 5.15 -10.87
N GLU A 66 7.59 4.46 -11.16
CA GLU A 66 6.57 4.94 -12.09
C GLU A 66 5.50 5.81 -11.42
N SER A 67 5.53 5.92 -10.09
CA SER A 67 4.56 6.70 -9.28
C SER A 67 3.10 6.32 -9.57
N GLN A 68 2.84 5.02 -9.68
CA GLN A 68 1.52 4.47 -10.01
C GLN A 68 1.24 3.17 -9.27
N TRP A 69 -0.04 2.80 -9.18
CA TRP A 69 -0.44 1.54 -8.56
C TRP A 69 -0.29 0.37 -9.54
N VAL A 70 0.14 -0.79 -9.05
CA VAL A 70 0.25 -2.05 -9.81
C VAL A 70 -0.83 -3.00 -9.32
N ALA A 71 -1.65 -3.49 -10.25
CA ALA A 71 -2.75 -4.41 -9.99
C ALA A 71 -2.46 -5.77 -10.62
N PRO A 72 -1.91 -6.75 -9.86
CA PRO A 72 -1.61 -8.09 -10.38
C PRO A 72 -2.85 -8.94 -10.69
N VAL A 73 -4.03 -8.55 -10.19
CA VAL A 73 -5.31 -9.26 -10.40
C VAL A 73 -6.39 -8.31 -10.90
N GLU A 74 -7.37 -8.82 -11.65
CA GLU A 74 -8.40 -8.00 -12.29
C GLU A 74 -9.27 -7.26 -11.25
N GLU A 75 -9.52 -7.89 -10.11
CA GLU A 75 -10.33 -7.36 -9.01
C GLU A 75 -9.71 -6.13 -8.34
N ALA A 76 -8.40 -5.90 -8.55
CA ALA A 76 -7.67 -4.74 -8.09
C ALA A 76 -7.69 -3.56 -9.08
N LEU A 77 -8.02 -3.80 -10.36
CA LEU A 77 -8.06 -2.75 -11.40
C LEU A 77 -9.00 -1.58 -11.06
N PRO A 78 -10.20 -1.78 -10.46
CA PRO A 78 -11.04 -0.66 -10.05
C PRO A 78 -10.36 0.25 -9.04
N THR A 79 -9.58 -0.31 -8.09
CA THR A 79 -8.83 0.47 -7.10
C THR A 79 -7.67 1.20 -7.76
N LYS A 80 -6.86 0.52 -8.59
CA LYS A 80 -5.79 1.14 -9.39
C LYS A 80 -6.30 2.36 -10.15
N ARG A 81 -7.35 2.19 -10.97
CA ARG A 81 -7.94 3.28 -11.77
C ARG A 81 -8.42 4.43 -10.89
N LYS A 82 -9.08 4.14 -9.77
CA LYS A 82 -9.58 5.17 -8.86
C LYS A 82 -8.45 6.01 -8.27
N TRP A 83 -7.36 5.38 -7.86
CA TRP A 83 -6.24 6.05 -7.20
C TRP A 83 -5.32 6.75 -8.19
N ASP A 84 -4.97 6.10 -9.31
CA ASP A 84 -4.14 6.71 -10.35
C ASP A 84 -4.81 7.90 -11.05
N ASN A 85 -6.14 7.92 -11.15
CA ASN A 85 -6.88 9.07 -11.69
C ASN A 85 -6.86 10.30 -10.77
N VAL A 86 -6.26 10.21 -9.59
CA VAL A 86 -6.10 11.32 -8.65
C VAL A 86 -4.60 11.55 -8.40
N PRO A 87 -3.90 12.28 -9.28
CA PRO A 87 -2.43 12.38 -9.27
C PRO A 87 -1.84 12.82 -7.92
N ILE A 88 -2.55 13.67 -7.18
CA ILE A 88 -2.10 14.13 -5.86
C ILE A 88 -1.99 12.99 -4.84
N LEU A 89 -2.79 11.92 -4.96
CA LEU A 89 -2.68 10.76 -4.07
C LEU A 89 -1.40 9.97 -4.32
N ASN A 90 -1.01 9.81 -5.58
CA ASN A 90 0.23 9.12 -5.94
C ASN A 90 1.45 9.94 -5.50
N GLN A 91 1.42 11.26 -5.68
CA GLN A 91 2.46 12.17 -5.20
C GLN A 91 2.59 12.12 -3.67
N TYR A 92 1.46 12.13 -2.95
CA TYR A 92 1.45 12.02 -1.50
C TYR A 92 2.01 10.68 -1.03
N THR A 93 1.60 9.58 -1.66
CA THR A 93 2.07 8.23 -1.35
C THR A 93 3.59 8.14 -1.53
N LYS A 94 4.09 8.56 -2.70
CA LYS A 94 5.53 8.61 -2.97
C LYS A 94 6.30 9.49 -1.99
N GLY A 95 5.79 10.69 -1.71
CA GLY A 95 6.42 11.63 -0.77
C GLY A 95 6.51 11.06 0.65
N TYR A 96 5.49 10.32 1.10
CA TYR A 96 5.55 9.62 2.38
C TYR A 96 6.64 8.55 2.37
N LEU A 97 6.67 7.69 1.34
CA LEU A 97 7.58 6.55 1.27
C LEU A 97 9.05 6.98 1.14
N GLU A 98 9.34 7.94 0.27
CA GLU A 98 10.71 8.39 -0.03
C GLU A 98 11.30 9.31 1.04
N LYS A 99 10.46 10.07 1.75
CA LYS A 99 10.92 11.12 2.66
C LYS A 99 10.43 10.91 4.08
N GLU A 100 9.12 10.98 4.31
CA GLU A 100 8.60 10.96 5.69
C GLU A 100 9.02 9.67 6.38
N CYS A 101 8.80 8.52 5.77
CA CYS A 101 9.19 7.24 6.33
C CYS A 101 10.70 7.17 6.65
N VAL A 102 11.55 7.68 5.76
CA VAL A 102 13.01 7.71 5.97
C VAL A 102 13.37 8.62 7.14
N ASP A 103 12.76 9.79 7.24
CA ASP A 103 12.94 10.72 8.36
C ASP A 103 12.53 10.08 9.69
N TRP A 104 11.39 9.37 9.70
CA TRP A 104 10.93 8.61 10.87
C TRP A 104 11.92 7.50 11.23
N LEU A 105 12.38 6.72 10.25
CA LEU A 105 13.32 5.63 10.50
C LEU A 105 14.66 6.16 11.02
N ASN A 106 15.19 7.25 10.47
CA ASN A 106 16.42 7.87 10.97
C ASN A 106 16.28 8.41 12.41
N LYS A 107 15.08 8.92 12.76
CA LYS A 107 14.81 9.44 14.09
C LYS A 107 14.65 8.35 15.17
N PHE A 108 14.11 7.19 14.79
CA PHE A 108 13.68 6.16 15.73
C PHE A 108 14.40 4.81 15.60
N ARG A 109 15.37 4.66 14.68
CA ARG A 109 16.20 3.44 14.61
C ARG A 109 17.05 3.24 15.86
#